data_AF-A0A0M0BZ25-F1
#
_entry.id   AF-A0A0M0BZ25-F1
#
_cell.length_a   1.000
_cell.length_b   1.000
_cell.length_c   1.000
_cell.angle_alpha   90.00
_cell.angle_beta   90.00
_cell.angle_gamma   90.00
#
_symmetry.space_group_name_H-M   'P 1'
#
loop_
_entity.id
_entity.type
_entity.pdbx_description
1 polymer ?
#
loop_
_entity_poly.entity_id
_entity_poly.type
_entity_poly.pdbx_seq_one_letter_code
_entity_poly.pdbx_strand_id
1 'polypeptide(L)'
;MTERAERKRDLKKLETAMMTKLNDSIITDATAFVSFYAALVDGGSPILTALISLSPFFLLLHGLIAVQIAYMGSLVVTLVTLFMLGIYLGRIAKENALLYGLQTLIAGIATVAIALMLGAI
;
A
#
# COMPACT_ATOMS: atom_id res chain seq x y z
N MET A 1 -9.01 11.19 1.54
CA MET A 1 -10.12 12.17 1.38
C MET A 1 -11.42 11.49 0.94
N THR A 2 -11.39 10.61 -0.07
CA THR A 2 -12.55 9.86 -0.56
C THR A 2 -13.22 8.99 0.51
N GLU A 3 -12.44 8.18 1.23
CA GLU A 3 -12.96 7.27 2.27
C GLU A 3 -13.66 8.00 3.43
N ARG A 4 -13.10 9.14 3.88
CA ARG A 4 -13.71 9.97 4.93
C ARG A 4 -15.06 10.55 4.48
N ALA A 5 -15.18 10.94 3.21
CA ALA A 5 -16.42 11.44 2.65
C ALA A 5 -17.47 10.32 2.51
N GLU A 6 -17.04 9.13 2.09
CA GLU A 6 -17.89 7.95 1.98
C GLU A 6 -18.44 7.51 3.34
N ARG A 7 -17.57 7.29 4.34
CA ARG A 7 -17.99 6.93 5.70
C ARG A 7 -18.91 7.98 6.33
N LYS A 8 -18.65 9.27 6.12
CA LYS A 8 -19.53 10.35 6.61
C LYS A 8 -20.90 10.33 5.91
N ARG A 9 -20.96 9.98 4.62
CA ARG A 9 -22.22 9.80 3.90
C ARG A 9 -23.01 8.63 4.48
N ASP A 10 -22.34 7.52 4.76
CA ASP A 10 -23.01 6.33 5.30
C ASP A 10 -23.50 6.53 6.74
N LEU A 11 -22.76 7.27 7.57
CA LEU A 11 -23.24 7.73 8.88
C LEU A 11 -24.53 8.56 8.73
N LYS A 12 -24.55 9.52 7.79
CA LYS A 12 -25.73 10.37 7.57
C LYS A 12 -26.95 9.58 7.06
N LYS A 13 -26.73 8.55 6.24
CA LYS A 13 -27.81 7.62 5.84
C LYS A 13 -28.38 6.87 7.04
N LEU A 14 -27.50 6.41 7.94
CA LEU A 14 -27.92 5.71 9.17
C LEU A 14 -28.74 6.63 10.08
N GLU A 15 -28.30 7.88 10.28
CA GLU A 15 -29.05 8.89 11.04
C GLU A 15 -30.46 9.13 10.45
N THR A 16 -30.54 9.19 9.13
CA THR A 16 -31.81 9.40 8.41
C THR A 16 -32.73 8.19 8.57
N ALA A 17 -32.20 6.97 8.46
CA ALA A 17 -32.98 5.74 8.63
C ALA A 17 -33.48 5.55 10.06
N MET A 18 -32.70 5.99 11.06
CA MET A 18 -33.07 5.95 12.46
C MET A 18 -33.90 7.16 12.92
N MET A 19 -34.11 8.16 12.05
CA MET A 19 -34.73 9.45 12.40
C MET A 19 -34.09 10.11 13.65
N THR A 20 -32.82 9.82 13.90
CA THR A 20 -32.10 10.19 15.14
C THR A 20 -30.69 10.64 14.78
N LYS A 21 -30.25 11.78 15.33
CA LYS A 21 -28.87 12.25 15.17
C LYS A 21 -27.93 11.41 16.02
N LEU A 22 -26.81 10.99 15.43
CA LEU A 22 -25.78 10.17 16.06
C LEU A 22 -24.56 11.01 16.47
N ASN A 23 -24.67 12.33 16.41
CA ASN A 23 -23.72 13.28 16.99
C ASN A 23 -23.53 12.94 18.48
N ASP A 24 -22.31 12.60 18.91
CA ASP A 24 -21.96 12.02 20.24
C ASP A 24 -22.26 10.53 20.47
N SER A 25 -22.45 9.76 19.40
CA SER A 25 -22.38 8.30 19.49
C SER A 25 -20.97 7.78 19.25
N ILE A 26 -20.66 6.61 19.82
CA ILE A 26 -19.42 5.85 19.58
C ILE A 26 -19.19 5.63 18.07
N ILE A 27 -20.26 5.51 17.28
CA ILE A 27 -20.19 5.31 15.82
C ILE A 27 -19.62 6.55 15.12
N THR A 28 -19.96 7.75 15.59
CA THR A 28 -19.44 9.01 15.04
C THR A 28 -17.95 9.17 15.32
N ASP A 29 -17.52 8.86 16.55
CA ASP A 29 -16.10 8.89 16.92
C ASP A 29 -15.29 7.84 16.16
N ALA A 30 -15.82 6.61 16.06
CA ALA A 30 -15.22 5.54 15.28
C ALA A 30 -15.06 5.92 13.80
N THR A 31 -16.03 6.62 13.22
CA THR A 31 -15.96 7.09 11.83
C THR A 31 -14.76 8.01 11.59
N ALA A 32 -14.51 8.95 12.52
CA ALA A 32 -13.36 9.85 12.43
C ALA A 32 -12.04 9.11 12.71
N PHE A 33 -12.01 8.29 13.76
CA PHE A 33 -10.83 7.54 14.16
C PHE A 33 -10.35 6.59 13.06
N VAL A 34 -11.25 5.79 12.48
CA VAL A 34 -10.85 4.84 11.43
C VAL A 34 -10.39 5.58 10.17
N SER A 35 -11.00 6.71 9.82
CA SER A 35 -10.51 7.54 8.70
C SER A 35 -9.09 8.06 8.93
N PHE A 36 -8.76 8.45 10.16
CA PHE A 36 -7.41 8.90 10.52
C PHE A 36 -6.42 7.72 10.50
N TYR A 37 -6.80 6.59 11.10
CA TYR A 37 -5.98 5.39 11.13
C TYR A 37 -5.69 4.85 9.72
N ALA A 38 -6.70 4.80 8.86
CA ALA A 38 -6.53 4.41 7.46
C ALA A 38 -5.54 5.33 6.74
N ALA A 39 -5.63 6.65 6.93
CA ALA A 39 -4.67 7.60 6.35
C ALA A 39 -3.23 7.37 6.86
N LEU A 40 -3.06 7.02 8.14
CA LEU A 40 -1.75 6.71 8.71
C LEU A 40 -1.16 5.43 8.10
N VAL A 41 -1.98 4.38 7.95
CA VAL A 41 -1.55 3.10 7.40
C VAL A 41 -1.26 3.23 5.90
N ASP A 42 -2.16 3.85 5.14
CA ASP A 42 -2.00 4.04 3.68
C ASP A 42 -0.80 4.95 3.36
N GLY A 43 -0.52 5.96 4.20
CA GLY A 43 0.65 6.81 4.04
C GLY A 43 1.95 6.19 4.56
N GLY A 44 1.89 5.46 5.68
CA GLY A 44 3.06 4.87 6.34
C GLY A 44 3.59 3.61 5.65
N SER A 45 2.69 2.79 5.10
CA SER A 45 3.06 1.51 4.48
C SER A 45 4.02 1.66 3.29
N PRO A 46 3.79 2.61 2.34
CA PRO A 46 4.74 2.86 1.25
C PRO A 46 6.13 3.29 1.74
N ILE A 47 6.22 4.06 2.83
CA ILE A 47 7.50 4.50 3.39
C ILE A 47 8.31 3.30 3.90
N LEU A 48 7.66 2.43 4.68
CA LEU A 48 8.30 1.20 5.17
C LEU A 48 8.72 0.30 4.01
N THR A 49 7.88 0.19 2.99
CA THR A 49 8.18 -0.61 1.79
C THR A 49 9.38 -0.03 1.04
N ALA A 50 9.46 1.29 0.90
CA ALA A 50 10.61 1.95 0.28
C ALA A 50 11.91 1.70 1.06
N LEU A 51 11.88 1.75 2.39
CA LEU A 51 13.06 1.42 3.22
C LEU A 51 13.52 -0.03 3.02
N ILE A 52 12.59 -0.98 2.89
CA ILE A 52 12.91 -2.37 2.56
C ILE A 52 13.57 -2.46 1.18
N SER A 53 13.03 -1.76 0.17
CA SER A 53 13.63 -1.68 -1.16
C SER A 53 15.04 -1.08 -1.15
N LEU A 54 15.31 -0.12 -0.26
CA LEU A 54 16.64 0.47 -0.07
C LEU A 54 17.62 -0.45 0.68
N SER A 55 17.18 -1.57 1.24
CA SER A 55 18.03 -2.43 2.08
C SER A 55 19.39 -2.81 1.46
N PRO A 56 19.51 -3.09 0.14
CA PRO A 56 20.80 -3.42 -0.46
C PRO A 56 21.75 -2.22 -0.54
N PHE A 57 21.22 -1.00 -0.60
CA PHE A 57 22.06 0.21 -0.58
C PHE A 57 22.70 0.46 0.79
N PHE A 58 22.11 -0.01 1.89
CA PHE A 58 22.82 0.03 3.18
C PHE A 58 24.09 -0.84 3.17
N LEU A 59 24.10 -1.95 2.44
CA LEU A 59 25.30 -2.79 2.27
C LEU A 59 26.36 -2.09 1.41
N LEU A 60 25.93 -1.37 0.36
CA LEU A 60 26.80 -0.52 -0.45
C LEU A 60 27.50 0.55 0.40
N LEU A 61 26.77 1.21 1.30
CA LEU A 61 27.32 2.25 2.18
C LEU A 61 28.43 1.74 3.11
N HIS A 62 28.40 0.46 3.46
CA HIS A 62 29.45 -0.19 4.25
C HIS A 62 30.62 -0.71 3.39
N GLY A 63 30.61 -0.47 2.08
CA GLY A 63 31.64 -0.91 1.15
C GLY A 63 31.62 -2.42 0.86
N LEU A 64 30.54 -3.13 1.20
CA LEU A 64 30.45 -4.60 1.08
C LEU A 64 30.15 -5.06 -0.35
N ILE A 65 29.46 -4.23 -1.14
CA ILE A 65 29.02 -4.58 -2.50
C ILE A 65 29.20 -3.39 -3.45
N ALA A 66 29.33 -3.68 -4.75
CA ALA A 66 29.38 -2.66 -5.80
C ALA A 66 27.99 -2.06 -6.10
N VAL A 67 27.97 -0.85 -6.68
CA VAL A 67 26.74 -0.12 -7.03
C VAL A 67 25.81 -0.95 -7.93
N GLN A 68 26.35 -1.66 -8.92
CA GLN A 68 25.55 -2.52 -9.81
C GLN A 68 24.83 -3.64 -9.04
N ILE A 69 25.51 -4.25 -8.06
CA ILE A 69 24.94 -5.33 -7.24
C ILE A 69 23.85 -4.78 -6.32
N ALA A 70 24.09 -3.60 -5.71
CA ALA A 70 23.10 -2.93 -4.87
C ALA A 70 21.85 -2.56 -5.67
N TYR A 71 22.01 -2.05 -6.89
CA TYR A 71 20.91 -1.74 -7.79
C TYR A 71 20.09 -2.98 -8.15
N MET A 72 20.71 -4.04 -8.68
CA MET A 72 20.02 -5.29 -8.99
C MET A 72 19.35 -5.90 -7.76
N GLY A 73 20.04 -5.90 -6.62
CA GLY A 73 19.50 -6.36 -5.34
C GLY A 73 18.25 -5.59 -4.95
N SER A 74 18.26 -4.26 -5.05
CA SER A 74 17.12 -3.41 -4.68
C SER A 74 15.90 -3.69 -5.56
N LEU A 75 16.13 -3.93 -6.86
CA LEU A 75 15.08 -4.25 -7.81
C LEU A 75 14.45 -5.62 -7.50
N VAL A 76 15.28 -6.62 -7.21
CA VAL A 76 14.80 -7.95 -6.78
C VAL A 76 14.02 -7.86 -5.47
N VAL A 77 14.54 -7.18 -4.45
CA VAL A 77 13.85 -7.00 -3.16
C VAL A 77 12.50 -6.30 -3.35
N THR A 78 12.46 -5.28 -4.21
CA THR A 78 11.21 -4.56 -4.52
C THR A 78 10.19 -5.47 -5.18
N LEU A 79 10.59 -6.24 -6.20
CA LEU A 79 9.69 -7.16 -6.90
C LEU A 79 9.19 -8.30 -5.98
N VAL A 80 10.06 -8.85 -5.14
CA VAL A 80 9.69 -9.86 -4.14
C VAL A 80 8.69 -9.29 -3.13
N THR A 81 8.93 -8.08 -2.66
CA THR A 81 8.04 -7.40 -1.71
C THR A 81 6.67 -7.13 -2.35
N LEU A 82 6.65 -6.66 -3.60
CA LEU A 82 5.42 -6.45 -4.37
C LEU A 82 4.63 -7.75 -4.56
N PHE A 83 5.32 -8.83 -4.91
CA PHE A 83 4.71 -10.16 -5.06
C PHE A 83 4.14 -10.68 -3.74
N MET A 84 4.87 -10.53 -2.63
CA MET A 84 4.39 -10.91 -1.29
C MET A 84 3.15 -10.11 -0.88
N LEU A 85 3.13 -8.80 -1.15
CA LEU A 85 1.96 -7.95 -0.92
C LEU A 85 0.77 -8.38 -1.78
N GLY A 86 1.01 -8.76 -3.04
CA GLY A 86 -0.03 -9.33 -3.91
C GLY A 86 -0.60 -10.65 -3.37
N ILE A 87 0.26 -11.57 -2.92
CA ILE A 87 -0.18 -12.81 -2.28
C ILE A 87 -1.02 -12.52 -1.04
N TYR A 88 -0.56 -11.58 -0.21
CA TYR A 88 -1.25 -11.18 1.00
C TYR A 88 -2.66 -10.63 0.69
N LEU A 89 -2.75 -9.75 -0.32
CA LEU A 89 -4.03 -9.20 -0.76
C LEU A 89 -4.98 -10.28 -1.29
N GLY A 90 -4.48 -11.19 -2.13
CA GLY A 90 -5.30 -12.29 -2.65
C GLY A 90 -5.79 -13.24 -1.54
N ARG A 91 -4.99 -13.46 -0.50
CA ARG A 91 -5.41 -14.24 0.68
C ARG A 91 -6.51 -13.53 1.47
N ILE A 92 -6.43 -12.21 1.65
CA ILE A 92 -7.49 -11.43 2.31
C ILE A 92 -8.77 -11.43 1.48
N ALA A 93 -8.64 -11.30 0.16
CA ALA A 93 -9.77 -11.34 -0.77
C ALA A 93 -10.46 -12.72 -0.82
N LYS A 94 -9.91 -13.76 -0.17
CA LYS A 94 -10.34 -15.16 -0.26
C LYS A 94 -10.35 -15.69 -1.69
N GLU A 95 -9.48 -15.13 -2.54
CA GLU A 95 -9.28 -15.55 -3.93
C GLU A 95 -7.94 -16.27 -4.08
N ASN A 96 -7.56 -16.59 -5.31
CA ASN A 96 -6.31 -17.28 -5.58
C ASN A 96 -5.11 -16.35 -5.30
N ALA A 97 -4.50 -16.48 -4.12
CA ALA A 97 -3.38 -15.65 -3.66
C ALA A 97 -2.22 -15.60 -4.66
N LEU A 98 -1.91 -16.71 -5.31
CA LEU A 98 -0.80 -16.79 -6.26
C LEU A 98 -1.10 -16.00 -7.54
N LEU A 99 -2.37 -15.96 -7.96
CA LEU A 99 -2.82 -15.16 -9.10
C LEU A 99 -2.67 -13.66 -8.82
N TYR A 100 -3.06 -13.20 -7.63
CA TYR A 100 -2.88 -11.80 -7.21
C TYR A 100 -1.40 -11.41 -7.10
N GLY A 101 -0.58 -12.31 -6.55
CA GLY A 101 0.88 -12.14 -6.55
C GLY A 101 1.40 -11.91 -7.98
N LEU A 102 1.00 -12.75 -8.92
CA LEU A 102 1.45 -12.62 -10.30
C LEU A 102 0.92 -11.35 -10.99
N GLN A 103 -0.35 -10.99 -10.78
CA GLN A 103 -0.93 -9.76 -11.32
C GLN A 103 -0.19 -8.51 -10.84
N THR A 104 0.11 -8.44 -9.54
CA THR A 104 0.87 -7.32 -8.96
C THR A 104 2.30 -7.28 -9.46
N LEU A 105 2.96 -8.44 -9.62
CA LEU A 105 4.29 -8.53 -10.23
C LEU A 105 4.29 -8.01 -11.68
N ILE A 106 3.30 -8.41 -12.49
CA ILE A 106 3.15 -7.94 -13.88
C ILE A 106 2.95 -6.41 -13.90
N ALA A 107 2.12 -5.87 -13.00
CA ALA A 107 1.94 -4.42 -12.87
C ALA A 107 3.26 -3.70 -12.51
N GLY A 108 4.06 -4.28 -11.61
CA GLY A 108 5.39 -3.77 -11.27
C GLY A 108 6.34 -3.75 -12.46
N ILE A 109 6.43 -4.86 -13.21
CA ILE A 109 7.24 -4.96 -14.43
C ILE A 109 6.79 -3.95 -15.48
N ALA A 110 5.47 -3.82 -15.69
CA ALA A 110 4.92 -2.83 -16.60
C ALA A 110 5.28 -1.39 -16.19
N THR A 111 5.27 -1.10 -14.88
CA THR A 111 5.66 0.20 -14.34
C THR A 111 7.15 0.50 -14.62
N VAL A 112 8.03 -0.49 -14.42
CA VAL A 112 9.45 -0.37 -14.76
C VAL A 112 9.64 -0.14 -16.26
N ALA A 113 8.92 -0.88 -17.12
CA ALA A 113 8.99 -0.71 -18.56
C ALA A 113 8.57 0.71 -18.98
N ILE A 114 7.48 1.23 -18.41
CA ILE A 114 7.02 2.61 -18.65
C ILE A 114 8.07 3.62 -18.18
N ALA A 115 8.65 3.43 -17.00
CA ALA A 115 9.69 4.31 -16.48
C ALA A 115 10.92 4.37 -17.39
N LEU A 116 11.35 3.23 -17.93
CA LEU A 116 12.44 3.15 -18.91
C LEU A 116 12.09 3.89 -20.22
N MET A 117 10.85 3.75 -20.72
CA MET A 117 10.41 4.48 -21.92
C MET A 117 10.38 5.99 -21.71
N LEU A 118 10.12 6.45 -20.48
CA LEU A 118 10.14 7.86 -20.10
C LEU A 118 11.57 8.40 -19.87
N GLY A 119 12.60 7.55 -19.92
CA GLY A 119 13.98 7.93 -19.62
C GLY A 119 14.20 8.29 -18.15
N ALA A 120 13.34 7.81 -17.25
CA ALA A 120 13.45 8.06 -15.82
C ALA A 120 14.54 7.22 -15.13
N ILE A 121 15.06 6.20 -15.83
CA ILE A 121 16.07 5.23 -15.38
C ILE A 121 17.10 5.06 -16.49
#